data_AF-A0A3P1SWW9-F1
#
_entry.id   AF-A0A3P1SWW9-F1
#
_cell.length_a   1.000
_cell.length_b   1.000
_cell.length_c   1.000
_cell.angle_alpha   90.00
_cell.angle_beta   90.00
_cell.angle_gamma   90.00
#
_symmetry.space_group_name_H-M   'P 1'
#
loop_
_entity.id
_entity.type
_entity.pdbx_description
1 polymer ?
#
loop_
_entity_poly.entity_id
_entity_poly.type
_entity_poly.pdbx_seq_one_letter_code
_entity_poly.pdbx_strand_id
1 'polypeptide(L)'
;MNEIIDYFVPAQDPILGINPANVVTTLDADNWQSKALTFQISWSQLYVYLSKATNTRRRKHYYCVSVYDIGKQESQSRRLFLTLNEALEYANAGAASLQTLAAFEEAS
;
A
#
# COMPACT_ATOMS: atom_id res chain seq x y z
N MET A 1 9.97 -17.92 0.68
CA MET A 1 9.92 -18.11 2.15
C MET A 1 8.64 -17.44 2.65
N ASN A 2 7.72 -18.19 3.23
CA ASN A 2 6.53 -17.61 3.88
C ASN A 2 6.93 -17.21 5.31
N GLU A 3 7.24 -15.93 5.52
CA GLU A 3 7.44 -15.39 6.86
C GLU A 3 6.08 -15.29 7.56
N ILE A 4 5.96 -15.90 8.74
CA ILE A 4 4.73 -15.84 9.54
C ILE A 4 4.67 -14.47 10.21
N ILE A 5 3.60 -13.72 9.95
CA ILE A 5 3.35 -12.43 10.60
C ILE A 5 2.38 -12.65 11.75
N ASP A 6 2.75 -12.26 12.96
CA ASP A 6 1.92 -12.47 14.14
C ASP A 6 0.78 -11.43 14.19
N TYR A 7 1.07 -10.18 13.83
CA TYR A 7 0.05 -9.13 13.67
C TYR A 7 0.58 -7.95 12.85
N PHE A 8 -0.36 -7.21 12.27
CA PHE A 8 -0.13 -5.91 11.67
C PHE A 8 -0.46 -4.83 12.69
N VAL A 9 0.40 -3.81 12.80
CA VAL A 9 0.09 -2.58 13.51
C VAL A 9 -0.79 -1.75 12.57
N PRO A 10 -2.07 -1.54 12.89
CA PRO A 10 -2.96 -0.79 12.02
C PRO A 10 -2.51 0.67 12.04
N ALA A 11 -2.00 1.13 10.91
CA ALA A 11 -1.75 2.54 10.68
C ALA A 11 -2.98 3.18 10.00
N GLN A 12 -3.60 2.43 9.07
CA GLN A 12 -4.98 2.61 8.62
C GLN A 12 -5.60 1.23 8.38
N ASP A 13 -6.78 1.01 8.95
CA ASP A 13 -7.56 -0.19 8.68
C ASP A 13 -8.34 0.02 7.37
N PRO A 14 -8.10 -0.77 6.31
CA PRO A 14 -8.90 -0.71 5.09
C PRO A 14 -10.39 -0.97 5.35
N ILE A 15 -10.71 -1.72 6.41
CA ILE A 15 -12.09 -2.05 6.82
C ILE A 15 -12.83 -0.79 7.28
N LEU A 16 -12.11 0.23 7.78
CA LEU A 16 -12.69 1.50 8.22
C LEU A 16 -12.71 2.59 7.13
N GLY A 17 -12.27 2.26 5.91
CA GLY A 17 -12.25 3.16 4.77
C GLY A 17 -11.12 4.18 4.86
N ILE A 18 -10.22 4.16 3.88
CA ILE A 18 -9.28 5.27 3.68
C ILE A 18 -10.13 6.49 3.31
N ASN A 19 -10.24 7.43 4.25
CA ASN A 19 -10.88 8.72 3.98
C ASN A 19 -10.17 9.39 2.79
N PRO A 20 -10.88 9.96 1.80
CA PRO A 20 -10.26 10.69 0.69
C PRO A 20 -9.22 11.75 1.13
N ALA A 21 -9.40 12.36 2.31
CA ALA A 21 -8.42 13.29 2.89
C ALA A 21 -7.07 12.65 3.29
N ASN A 22 -7.01 11.32 3.31
CA ASN A 22 -5.82 10.52 3.58
C ASN A 22 -5.18 9.97 2.31
N VAL A 23 -5.67 10.37 1.13
CA VAL A 23 -5.06 10.03 -0.14
C VAL A 23 -3.98 11.06 -0.49
N VAL A 24 -2.81 10.59 -0.88
CA VAL A 24 -1.68 11.41 -1.36
C VAL A 24 -1.13 10.84 -2.67
N THR A 25 -0.35 11.65 -3.39
CA THR A 25 0.31 11.23 -4.63
C THR A 25 1.64 10.52 -4.38
N THR A 26 2.24 10.72 -3.21
CA THR A 26 3.55 10.16 -2.85
C THR A 26 3.59 9.88 -1.35
N LEU A 27 4.11 8.72 -0.99
CA LEU A 27 4.38 8.36 0.41
C LEU A 27 5.82 8.70 0.78
N ASP A 28 6.01 9.20 1.99
CA ASP A 28 7.30 9.54 2.57
C ASP A 28 7.40 9.00 4.02
N ALA A 29 8.54 9.23 4.67
CA ALA A 29 8.80 8.75 6.01
C ALA A 29 7.88 9.34 7.10
N ASP A 30 7.27 10.50 6.83
CA ASP A 30 6.43 11.24 7.78
C ASP A 30 4.94 10.88 7.62
N ASN A 31 4.51 10.58 6.39
CA ASN A 31 3.11 10.45 6.05
C ASN A 31 2.62 8.98 5.91
N TRP A 32 3.53 8.01 5.72
CA TRP A 32 3.17 6.63 5.33
C TRP A 32 2.26 5.88 6.31
N GLN A 33 2.25 6.27 7.58
CA GLN A 33 1.39 5.66 8.59
C GLN A 33 -0.07 6.12 8.48
N SER A 34 -0.30 7.30 7.91
CA SER A 34 -1.61 7.97 7.94
C SER A 34 -2.16 8.26 6.55
N LYS A 35 -1.41 7.93 5.50
CA LYS A 35 -1.77 8.21 4.13
C LYS A 35 -1.67 6.96 3.26
N ALA A 36 -2.43 6.97 2.18
CA ALA A 36 -2.42 5.95 1.15
C ALA A 36 -2.30 6.60 -0.22
N LEU A 37 -1.78 5.85 -1.18
CA LEU A 37 -1.83 6.20 -2.58
C LEU A 37 -3.14 5.67 -3.16
N THR A 38 -3.73 6.43 -4.10
CA THR A 38 -4.85 5.94 -4.91
C THR A 38 -4.40 5.77 -6.35
N PHE A 39 -4.83 4.68 -6.96
CA PHE A 39 -4.66 4.43 -8.39
C PHE A 39 -5.98 4.01 -9.00
N GLN A 40 -6.16 4.31 -10.27
CA GLN A 40 -7.23 3.77 -11.08
C GLN A 40 -6.58 2.87 -12.14
N ILE A 41 -7.01 1.61 -12.19
CA ILE A 41 -6.63 0.68 -13.26
C ILE A 41 -7.92 0.27 -13.94
N SER A 42 -8.12 0.75 -15.17
CA SER A 42 -9.36 0.62 -15.92
C SER A 42 -10.58 1.08 -15.08
N TRP A 43 -11.38 0.14 -14.57
CA TRP A 43 -12.58 0.40 -13.77
C TRP A 43 -12.40 0.17 -12.26
N SER A 44 -11.24 -0.36 -11.84
CA SER A 44 -10.94 -0.62 -10.44
C SER A 44 -10.17 0.55 -9.81
N GLN A 45 -10.66 1.03 -8.68
CA GLN A 45 -9.93 1.97 -7.85
C GLN A 45 -9.19 1.21 -6.74
N LEU A 46 -7.87 1.35 -6.73
CA LEU A 46 -6.98 0.65 -5.83
C LEU A 46 -6.36 1.64 -4.83
N TYR A 47 -6.31 1.22 -3.56
CA TYR A 47 -5.52 1.89 -2.55
C TYR A 47 -4.26 1.11 -2.24
N VAL A 48 -3.15 1.83 -2.15
CA VAL A 48 -1.87 1.29 -1.71
C VAL A 48 -1.44 2.00 -0.44
N TYR A 49 -1.28 1.23 0.63
CA TYR A 49 -0.93 1.76 1.94
C TYR A 49 0.14 0.87 2.59
N LEU A 50 0.85 1.44 3.55
CA LEU A 50 1.87 0.75 4.31
C LEU A 50 1.37 0.47 5.73
N SER A 51 1.74 -0.69 6.25
CA SER A 51 1.53 -1.06 7.65
C SER A 51 2.81 -1.63 8.24
N LYS A 52 3.01 -1.46 9.54
CA LYS A 52 4.07 -2.18 10.26
C LYS A 52 3.59 -3.59 10.52
N ALA A 53 4.42 -4.58 10.21
CA ALA A 53 4.16 -5.97 10.51
C ALA A 53 5.21 -6.47 11.49
N THR A 54 4.78 -7.22 12.50
CA THR A 54 5.70 -7.75 13.51
C THR A 54 5.67 -9.27 13.52
N ASN A 55 6.85 -9.86 13.55
CA ASN A 55 7.07 -11.26 13.89
C ASN A 55 7.73 -11.30 15.28
N THR A 56 6.91 -11.51 16.30
CA THR A 56 7.32 -11.59 17.71
C THR A 56 8.20 -12.80 17.98
N ARG A 57 7.95 -13.93 17.30
CA ARG A 57 8.74 -15.16 17.45
C ARG A 57 10.20 -14.94 17.07
N ARG A 58 10.44 -14.13 16.04
CA ARG A 58 11.79 -13.78 15.53
C ARG A 58 12.27 -12.42 16.00
N ARG A 59 11.47 -11.68 16.77
CA ARG A 59 11.72 -10.28 17.17
C ARG A 59 12.09 -9.39 15.96
N LYS A 60 11.41 -9.59 14.83
CA LYS A 60 11.64 -8.84 13.60
C LYS A 60 10.44 -7.96 13.28
N HIS A 61 10.74 -6.78 12.77
CA HIS A 61 9.76 -5.86 12.22
C HIS A 61 9.92 -5.80 10.70
N TYR A 62 8.80 -5.64 10.03
CA TYR A 62 8.69 -5.53 8.58
C TYR A 62 7.77 -4.36 8.25
N TYR A 63 7.93 -3.85 7.04
CA TYR A 63 7.01 -2.91 6.44
C TYR A 63 6.21 -3.64 5.37
N CYS A 64 4.89 -3.62 5.48
CA CYS A 64 4.01 -4.30 4.56
C CYS A 64 3.32 -3.29 3.66
N VAL A 65 3.60 -3.35 2.37
CA VAL A 65 2.83 -2.65 1.34
C VAL A 65 1.65 -3.53 0.98
N SER A 66 0.44 -2.98 1.10
CA SER A 66 -0.80 -3.67 0.81
C SER A 66 -1.56 -2.95 -0.29
N VAL A 67 -2.12 -3.71 -1.23
CA VAL A 67 -2.99 -3.21 -2.28
C VAL A 67 -4.41 -3.66 -1.98
N TYR A 68 -5.32 -2.70 -1.90
CA TYR A 68 -6.73 -2.92 -1.61
C TYR A 68 -7.58 -2.44 -2.78
N ASP A 69 -8.46 -3.31 -3.28
CA ASP A 69 -9.44 -2.94 -4.30
C ASP A 69 -10.69 -2.42 -3.60
N ILE A 70 -11.00 -1.15 -3.83
CA ILE A 70 -12.16 -0.47 -3.23
C ILE A 70 -13.45 -1.03 -3.81
N GLY A 71 -13.49 -1.27 -5.12
CA GLY A 71 -14.68 -1.74 -5.81
C GLY A 71 -15.11 -3.14 -5.34
N LYS A 72 -14.12 -3.98 -5.01
CA LYS A 72 -14.35 -5.35 -4.50
C LYS A 72 -14.27 -5.47 -2.98
N GLN A 73 -13.88 -4.40 -2.29
CA GLN A 73 -13.63 -4.38 -0.85
C GLN A 73 -12.65 -5.46 -0.35
N GLU A 74 -11.63 -5.79 -1.14
CA GLU A 74 -10.70 -6.90 -0.85
C GLU A 74 -9.22 -6.50 -0.94
N SER A 75 -8.38 -7.17 -0.14
CA SER A 75 -6.91 -7.05 -0.28
C SER A 75 -6.44 -7.91 -1.45
N GLN A 76 -5.95 -7.28 -2.52
CA GLN A 76 -5.44 -7.98 -3.71
C GLN A 76 -4.06 -8.58 -3.48
N SER A 77 -3.16 -7.82 -2.85
CA SER A 77 -1.80 -8.28 -2.63
C SER A 77 -1.16 -7.64 -1.41
N ARG A 78 -0.14 -8.32 -0.89
CA ARG A 78 0.68 -7.85 0.23
C ARG A 78 2.13 -8.22 -0.03
N ARG A 79 3.04 -7.29 0.24
CA ARG A 79 4.48 -7.53 0.13
C ARG A 79 5.19 -6.97 1.35
N LEU A 80 6.14 -7.75 1.87
CA LEU A 80 6.93 -7.41 3.05
C LEU A 80 8.31 -6.90 2.65
N PHE A 81 8.77 -5.89 3.37
CA PHE A 81 10.08 -5.25 3.23
C PHE A 81 10.75 -5.17 4.60
N LEU A 82 12.08 -5.20 4.61
CA LEU A 82 12.85 -5.09 5.85
C LEU A 82 13.01 -3.64 6.30
N THR A 83 13.06 -2.72 5.33
CA THR A 83 13.23 -1.29 5.61
C THR A 83 12.03 -0.48 5.12
N LEU A 84 11.83 0.69 5.73
CA LEU A 84 10.80 1.63 5.32
C LEU A 84 11.08 2.17 3.91
N ASN A 85 12.34 2.51 3.62
CA ASN A 85 12.73 3.09 2.33
C ASN A 85 12.43 2.14 1.17
N GLU A 86 12.77 0.85 1.29
CA GLU A 86 12.42 -0.15 0.25
C GLU A 86 10.90 -0.25 0.03
N ALA A 87 10.12 -0.18 1.11
CA ALA A 87 8.67 -0.22 1.02
C ALA A 87 8.10 1.04 0.34
N LEU A 88 8.65 2.22 0.65
CA LEU A 88 8.27 3.50 0.05
C LEU A 88 8.63 3.56 -1.43
N GLU A 89 9.86 3.16 -1.79
CA GLU A 89 10.29 3.07 -3.18
C GLU A 89 9.39 2.14 -3.97
N TYR A 90 9.07 0.96 -3.43
CA TYR A 90 8.17 0.02 -4.10
C TYR A 90 6.75 0.60 -4.28
N ALA A 91 6.17 1.20 -3.24
CA ALA A 91 4.84 1.80 -3.31
C ALA A 91 4.77 2.95 -4.31
N ASN A 92 5.76 3.85 -4.29
CA ASN A 92 5.85 5.00 -5.18
C ASN A 92 6.24 4.61 -6.63
N ALA A 93 7.05 3.56 -6.83
CA ALA A 93 7.37 3.06 -8.17
C ALA A 93 6.17 2.37 -8.83
N GLY A 94 5.39 1.62 -8.03
CA GLY A 94 4.11 1.07 -8.48
C GLY A 94 3.14 2.17 -8.88
N ALA A 95 3.11 3.26 -8.11
CA ALA A 95 2.33 4.45 -8.43
C ALA A 95 2.66 5.04 -9.80
N ALA A 96 3.95 5.31 -10.03
CA ALA A 96 4.43 5.92 -11.27
C ALA A 96 4.19 5.03 -12.49
N SER A 97 4.42 3.72 -12.36
CA SER A 97 4.23 2.77 -13.45
C SER A 97 2.76 2.64 -13.85
N LEU A 98 1.84 2.64 -12.88
CA LEU A 98 0.41 2.51 -13.13
C LEU A 98 -0.23 3.81 -13.64
N GLN A 99 0.22 4.97 -13.15
CA GLN A 99 -0.19 6.26 -13.70
C GLN A 99 0.22 6.43 -15.17
N THR A 100 1.40 5.92 -15.53
CA THR A 100 1.87 5.93 -16.93
C THR A 100 0.99 5.07 -17.83
N LEU A 101 0.54 3.90 -17.35
CA LEU A 101 -0.36 3.02 -18.09
C LEU A 101 -1.77 3.62 -18.26
N ALA A 102 -2.33 4.21 -17.19
CA ALA A 102 -3.62 4.87 -17.25
C ALA A 102 -3.62 6.06 -18.24
N ALA A 103 -2.55 6.86 -18.24
CA ALA A 103 -2.39 7.96 -19.19
C ALA A 103 -2.28 7.49 -20.66
N PHE A 104 -1.84 6.25 -20.89
CA PHE A 104 -1.75 5.68 -22.23
C PHE A 104 -3.11 5.16 -22.74
N GLU A 105 -3.97 4.66 -21.85
CA GLU A 105 -5.33 4.19 -22.19
C GLU A 105 -6.30 5.35 -22.47
N GLU A 106 -6.17 6.50 -21.80
CA GLU A 106 -7.03 7.67 -22.05
C GLU A 106 -6.70 8.44 -23.34
N ALA A 107 -5.51 8.20 -23.93
CA ALA A 107 -5.04 8.89 -25.13
C ALA A 107 -5.31 8.12 -26.44
N SER A 108 -5.93 6.93 -26.37
CA SER A 108 -6.23 6.06 -27.51
C SER A 108 -7.73 5.96 -27.80
#